data_AF-A0A5R8L9E2-F1
#
_entry.id   AF-A0A5R8L9E2-F1
#
_cell.length_a   1.000
_cell.length_b   1.000
_cell.length_c   1.000
_cell.angle_alpha   90.00
_cell.angle_beta   90.00
_cell.angle_gamma   90.00
#
_symmetry.space_group_name_H-M   'P 1'
#
loop_
_entity.id
_entity.type
_entity.pdbx_description
1 polymer ?
#
loop_
_entity_poly.entity_id
_entity_poly.type
_entity_poly.pdbx_seq_one_letter_code
_entity_poly.pdbx_strand_id
1 'polypeptide(L)'
;MEGFRIPVGAWAAAGVDWVRDNLSGLLDLIAVVVRFLVGGLSDTLLAAPIVVVIVVAALLAWAVKSWKLALGTAIGFALILGMGQWVTAMQTLALVLVATVVAVAISVPLGIWSARNATVRAILKPVLDLMQTMPAFVYLIPAITFFSIGVVPGVVSTVIFALPPGVRLTELGIRGVDSETVEAGHAFGATPAQILRGIQLPLAMPTIMAGINQVIMLALSMAVVAGIVGADGLGKEVVQSISTLNLPKGVEAGLSVVILAVYLDRLTAALGSPAEQTSSLRGMLGRRRAGSSTVPAKASTVAATEAEREKASPRRAPISTGV
;
A
#
# COMPACT_ATOMS: atom_id res chain seq x y z
N MET A 1 -39.54 -25.76 20.83
CA MET A 1 -39.39 -25.36 19.41
C MET A 1 -38.35 -26.29 18.77
N GLU A 2 -38.61 -27.59 18.80
CA GLU A 2 -37.78 -28.60 18.15
C GLU A 2 -38.50 -28.97 16.85
N GLY A 3 -37.94 -28.63 15.69
CA GLY A 3 -38.53 -29.05 14.41
C GLY A 3 -38.18 -28.19 13.20
N PHE A 4 -37.89 -26.91 13.37
CA PHE A 4 -37.46 -26.05 12.25
C PHE A 4 -35.99 -25.65 12.40
N ARG A 5 -35.11 -26.45 11.80
CA ARG A 5 -33.67 -26.16 11.69
C ARG A 5 -33.30 -26.13 10.22
N ILE A 6 -32.95 -24.95 9.71
CA ILE A 6 -32.39 -24.83 8.37
C ILE A 6 -30.98 -25.42 8.40
N PRO A 7 -30.65 -26.44 7.59
CA PRO A 7 -29.39 -27.17 7.67
C PRO A 7 -28.26 -26.43 6.92
N VAL A 8 -28.07 -25.14 7.18
CA VAL A 8 -27.08 -24.28 6.50
C VAL A 8 -25.67 -24.87 6.58
N GLY A 9 -25.31 -25.49 7.70
CA GLY A 9 -24.01 -26.15 7.86
C GLY A 9 -23.79 -27.32 6.90
N ALA A 10 -24.84 -28.11 6.62
CA ALA A 10 -24.75 -29.21 5.66
C ALA A 10 -24.60 -28.70 4.22
N TRP A 11 -25.31 -27.63 3.88
CA TRP A 11 -25.17 -26.97 2.57
C TRP A 11 -23.77 -26.36 2.40
N ALA A 12 -23.23 -25.72 3.45
CA ALA A 12 -21.87 -25.19 3.43
C ALA A 12 -20.83 -26.31 3.27
N ALA A 13 -20.98 -27.41 4.01
CA ALA A 13 -20.09 -28.58 3.89
C ALA A 13 -20.11 -29.17 2.48
N ALA A 14 -21.30 -29.41 1.92
CA ALA A 14 -21.43 -29.91 0.55
C ALA A 14 -20.80 -28.97 -0.49
N GLY A 15 -20.91 -27.65 -0.30
CA GLY A 15 -20.25 -26.67 -1.14
C GLY A 15 -18.72 -26.70 -1.04
N VAL A 16 -18.19 -26.86 0.18
CA VAL A 16 -16.75 -27.01 0.42
C VAL A 16 -16.22 -28.29 -0.22
N ASP A 17 -16.92 -29.42 -0.06
CA ASP A 17 -16.54 -30.69 -0.66
C ASP A 17 -16.55 -30.60 -2.19
N TRP A 18 -17.59 -29.97 -2.77
CA TRP A 18 -17.64 -29.74 -4.21
C TRP A 18 -16.44 -28.90 -4.71
N VAL A 19 -16.08 -27.83 -4.02
CA VAL A 19 -14.90 -27.01 -4.36
C VAL A 19 -13.62 -27.85 -4.28
N ARG A 20 -13.47 -28.64 -3.22
CA ARG A 20 -12.29 -29.48 -3.03
C ARG A 20 -12.14 -30.53 -4.13
N ASP A 21 -13.25 -31.16 -4.52
CA ASP A 21 -13.25 -32.25 -5.51
C ASP A 21 -13.05 -31.74 -6.94
N ASN A 22 -13.56 -30.53 -7.26
CA ASN A 22 -13.52 -29.98 -8.62
C ASN A 22 -12.39 -28.98 -8.86
N LEU A 23 -11.89 -28.31 -7.81
CA LEU A 23 -10.90 -27.23 -7.92
C LEU A 23 -9.58 -27.56 -7.19
N SER A 24 -9.33 -28.82 -6.84
CA SER A 24 -8.09 -29.27 -6.17
C SER A 24 -6.82 -28.73 -6.85
N GLY A 25 -6.71 -28.85 -8.17
CA GLY A 25 -5.54 -28.36 -8.91
C GLY A 25 -5.32 -26.85 -8.79
N LEU A 26 -6.39 -26.05 -8.70
CA LEU A 26 -6.29 -24.60 -8.46
C LEU A 26 -5.87 -24.31 -7.01
N LEU A 27 -6.45 -25.04 -6.04
CA LEU A 27 -6.09 -24.90 -4.62
C LEU A 27 -4.62 -25.26 -4.40
N ASP A 28 -4.14 -26.34 -5.00
CA ASP A 28 -2.74 -26.75 -4.92
C ASP A 28 -1.82 -25.70 -5.56
N LEU A 29 -2.19 -25.15 -6.71
CA LEU A 29 -1.44 -24.05 -7.34
C LEU A 29 -1.35 -22.83 -6.41
N ILE A 30 -2.48 -22.41 -5.82
CA ILE A 30 -2.50 -21.30 -4.86
C ILE A 30 -1.58 -21.61 -3.67
N ALA A 31 -1.65 -22.82 -3.11
CA ALA A 31 -0.83 -23.22 -1.97
C ALA A 31 0.66 -23.19 -2.31
N VAL A 32 1.05 -23.73 -3.46
CA VAL A 32 2.45 -23.72 -3.94
C VAL A 32 2.94 -22.29 -4.15
N VAL A 33 2.17 -21.46 -4.84
CA VAL A 33 2.54 -20.06 -5.11
C VAL A 33 2.67 -19.28 -3.80
N VAL A 34 1.72 -19.41 -2.88
CA VAL A 34 1.76 -18.70 -1.60
C VAL A 34 2.94 -19.15 -0.75
N ARG A 35 3.20 -20.46 -0.65
CA ARG A 35 4.37 -20.98 0.09
C ARG A 35 5.67 -20.50 -0.53
N PHE A 36 5.77 -20.52 -1.85
CA PHE A 36 6.95 -20.04 -2.57
C PHE A 36 7.18 -18.55 -2.34
N LEU A 37 6.14 -17.71 -2.44
CA LEU A 37 6.26 -16.27 -2.27
C LEU A 37 6.60 -15.88 -0.83
N VAL A 38 5.87 -16.41 0.16
CA VAL A 38 6.11 -16.05 1.56
C VAL A 38 7.41 -16.68 2.08
N GLY A 39 7.62 -17.97 1.80
CA GLY A 39 8.84 -18.69 2.18
C GLY A 39 10.06 -18.05 1.53
N GLY A 40 10.05 -17.86 0.21
CA GLY A 40 11.15 -17.24 -0.53
C GLY A 40 11.47 -15.83 -0.06
N LEU A 41 10.46 -14.99 0.22
CA LEU A 41 10.69 -13.65 0.75
C LEU A 41 11.22 -13.68 2.19
N SER A 42 10.66 -14.53 3.05
CA SER A 42 11.13 -14.73 4.43
C SER A 42 12.58 -15.20 4.45
N ASP A 43 12.91 -16.23 3.68
CA ASP A 43 14.25 -16.81 3.61
C ASP A 43 15.25 -15.79 3.04
N THR A 44 14.85 -15.00 2.04
CA THR A 44 15.70 -13.92 1.50
C THR A 44 15.99 -12.85 2.56
N LEU A 45 14.98 -12.44 3.34
CA LEU A 45 15.14 -11.46 4.42
C LEU A 45 16.04 -12.00 5.54
N LEU A 46 15.97 -13.30 5.83
CA LEU A 46 16.75 -13.94 6.90
C LEU A 46 18.16 -14.35 6.46
N ALA A 47 18.39 -14.64 5.18
CA ALA A 47 19.70 -14.96 4.64
C ALA A 47 20.60 -13.73 4.52
N ALA A 48 20.02 -12.54 4.34
CA ALA A 48 20.76 -11.30 4.34
C ALA A 48 21.31 -10.97 5.75
N PRO A 49 22.55 -10.43 5.87
CA PRO A 49 23.05 -9.99 7.15
C PRO A 49 22.11 -8.96 7.78
N ILE A 50 21.79 -9.11 9.08
CA ILE A 50 20.80 -8.30 9.79
C ILE A 50 21.03 -6.80 9.58
N VAL A 51 22.28 -6.34 9.67
CA VAL A 51 22.65 -4.94 9.48
C VAL A 51 22.26 -4.44 8.08
N VAL A 52 22.41 -5.26 7.04
CA VAL A 52 22.03 -4.91 5.66
C VAL A 52 20.53 -4.70 5.57
N VAL A 53 19.73 -5.57 6.16
CA VAL A 53 18.26 -5.44 6.15
C VAL A 53 17.82 -4.16 6.85
N ILE A 54 18.41 -3.85 8.02
CA ILE A 54 18.11 -2.62 8.76
C ILE A 54 18.49 -1.38 7.95
N VAL A 55 19.67 -1.37 7.33
CA VAL A 55 20.13 -0.26 6.49
C VAL A 55 19.22 -0.07 5.29
N VAL A 56 18.84 -1.15 4.60
CA VAL A 56 17.92 -1.09 3.45
C VAL A 56 16.55 -0.54 3.89
N ALA A 57 15.99 -1.05 4.99
CA ALA A 57 14.71 -0.55 5.52
C ALA A 57 14.79 0.94 5.90
N ALA A 58 15.89 1.38 6.52
CA ALA A 58 16.12 2.78 6.86
C ALA A 58 16.29 3.66 5.61
N LEU A 59 17.00 3.18 4.59
CA LEU A 59 17.16 3.89 3.31
C LEU A 59 15.83 4.03 2.57
N LEU A 60 14.98 3.00 2.58
CA LEU A 60 13.61 3.08 2.06
C LEU A 60 12.80 4.14 2.81
N ALA A 61 12.84 4.13 4.14
CA ALA A 61 12.20 5.14 4.98
C ALA A 61 12.70 6.57 4.68
N TRP A 62 14.01 6.74 4.46
CA TRP A 62 14.59 8.04 4.09
C TRP A 62 14.14 8.49 2.69
N ALA A 63 14.14 7.57 1.73
CA ALA A 63 13.78 7.85 0.35
C ALA A 63 12.32 8.30 0.20
N VAL A 64 11.42 7.70 1.00
CA VAL A 64 9.99 7.95 0.91
C VAL A 64 9.57 9.12 1.80
N LYS A 65 10.13 9.32 3.01
CA LYS A 65 9.62 10.36 3.92
C LYS A 65 10.67 11.35 4.41
N SER A 66 11.56 10.91 5.30
CA SER A 66 12.54 11.79 5.95
C SER A 66 13.62 10.99 6.68
N TRP A 67 14.77 11.65 6.96
CA TRP A 67 15.86 11.05 7.73
C TRP A 67 15.45 10.66 9.16
N LYS A 68 14.48 11.38 9.75
CA LYS A 68 13.94 11.07 11.09
C LYS A 68 13.22 9.72 11.07
N LEU A 69 12.48 9.42 10.00
CA LEU A 69 11.85 8.12 9.85
C LEU A 69 12.91 7.02 9.68
N ALA A 70 13.95 7.27 8.88
CA ALA A 70 15.06 6.33 8.70
C ALA A 70 15.74 5.96 10.02
N LEU A 71 16.05 6.95 10.84
CA LEU A 71 16.60 6.73 12.18
C LEU A 71 15.63 5.96 13.07
N GLY A 72 14.34 6.35 13.06
CA GLY A 72 13.30 5.64 13.80
C GLY A 72 13.15 4.17 13.38
N THR A 73 13.24 3.88 12.08
CA THR A 73 13.26 2.52 11.53
C THR A 73 14.48 1.75 11.99
N ALA A 74 15.66 2.35 11.94
CA ALA A 74 16.89 1.70 12.40
C ALA A 74 16.82 1.35 13.90
N ILE A 75 16.37 2.28 14.73
CA ILE A 75 16.19 2.06 16.18
C ILE A 75 15.12 1.00 16.44
N GLY A 76 13.97 1.07 15.77
CA GLY A 76 12.89 0.10 15.94
C GLY A 76 13.30 -1.31 15.55
N PHE A 77 13.98 -1.48 14.42
CA PHE A 77 14.45 -2.79 13.98
C PHE A 77 15.59 -3.32 14.84
N ALA A 78 16.49 -2.45 15.33
CA ALA A 78 17.49 -2.84 16.32
C ALA A 78 16.85 -3.29 17.65
N LEU A 79 15.73 -2.68 18.05
CA LEU A 79 14.97 -3.09 19.22
C LEU A 79 14.30 -4.46 19.01
N ILE A 80 13.71 -4.72 17.84
CA ILE A 80 13.18 -6.06 17.47
C ILE A 80 14.29 -7.12 17.59
N LEU A 81 15.49 -6.81 17.08
CA LEU A 81 16.65 -7.69 17.20
C LEU A 81 17.03 -7.91 18.68
N GLY A 82 17.10 -6.84 19.47
CA GLY A 82 17.45 -6.90 20.89
C GLY A 82 16.46 -7.71 21.74
N MET A 83 15.18 -7.77 21.34
CA MET A 83 14.15 -8.60 21.97
C MET A 83 14.13 -10.06 21.46
N GLY A 84 15.04 -10.44 20.55
CA GLY A 84 15.06 -11.78 19.97
C GLY A 84 13.89 -12.08 19.01
N GLN A 85 13.14 -11.07 18.58
CA GLN A 85 11.95 -11.20 17.72
C GLN A 85 12.26 -11.00 16.22
N TRP A 86 13.55 -11.07 15.83
CA TRP A 86 13.96 -10.81 14.45
C TRP A 86 13.34 -11.79 13.45
N VAL A 87 13.46 -13.09 13.72
CA VAL A 87 12.96 -14.14 12.81
C VAL A 87 11.45 -14.02 12.62
N THR A 88 10.73 -13.91 13.73
CA THR A 88 9.28 -13.81 13.75
C THR A 88 8.79 -12.52 13.10
N ALA A 89 9.50 -11.41 13.28
CA ALA A 89 9.21 -10.15 12.60
C ALA A 89 9.41 -10.23 11.08
N MET A 90 10.49 -10.84 10.59
CA MET A 90 10.72 -10.99 9.14
C MET A 90 9.70 -11.92 8.48
N GLN A 91 9.30 -13.00 9.16
CA GLN A 91 8.22 -13.88 8.71
C GLN A 91 6.89 -13.14 8.59
N THR A 92 6.52 -12.36 9.62
CA THR A 92 5.31 -11.52 9.58
C THR A 92 5.39 -10.47 8.49
N LEU A 93 6.54 -9.80 8.34
CA LEU A 93 6.75 -8.81 7.29
C LEU A 93 6.58 -9.44 5.90
N ALA A 94 7.15 -10.62 5.66
CA ALA A 94 7.01 -11.34 4.40
C ALA A 94 5.55 -11.71 4.10
N LEU A 95 4.83 -12.27 5.09
CA LEU A 95 3.42 -12.60 4.97
C LEU A 95 2.59 -11.37 4.61
N VAL A 96 2.76 -10.27 5.35
CA VAL A 96 2.01 -9.02 5.15
C VAL A 96 2.29 -8.41 3.79
N LEU A 97 3.55 -8.38 3.34
CA LEU A 97 3.91 -7.84 2.03
C LEU A 97 3.31 -8.68 0.90
N VAL A 98 3.41 -10.01 0.96
CA VAL A 98 2.83 -10.89 -0.06
C VAL A 98 1.30 -10.77 -0.08
N ALA A 99 0.65 -10.85 1.08
CA ALA A 99 -0.80 -10.73 1.18
C ALA A 99 -1.29 -9.37 0.68
N THR A 100 -0.58 -8.28 1.02
CA THR A 100 -0.87 -6.94 0.51
C THR A 100 -0.77 -6.88 -1.00
N VAL A 101 0.33 -7.35 -1.59
CA VAL A 101 0.53 -7.30 -3.05
C VAL A 101 -0.60 -8.04 -3.76
N VAL A 102 -0.96 -9.23 -3.29
CA VAL A 102 -2.09 -10.01 -3.83
C VAL A 102 -3.41 -9.26 -3.65
N ALA A 103 -3.68 -8.73 -2.46
CA ALA A 103 -4.91 -7.98 -2.17
C ALA A 103 -5.02 -6.71 -3.01
N VAL A 104 -3.94 -5.97 -3.23
CA VAL A 104 -3.92 -4.77 -4.10
C VAL A 104 -4.11 -5.17 -5.57
N ALA A 105 -3.44 -6.23 -6.03
CA ALA A 105 -3.57 -6.74 -7.39
C ALA A 105 -4.99 -7.18 -7.72
N ILE A 106 -5.80 -7.57 -6.73
CA ILE A 106 -7.21 -7.94 -6.90
C ILE A 106 -8.12 -6.73 -6.68
N SER A 107 -7.92 -5.99 -5.59
CA SER A 107 -8.84 -4.93 -5.15
C SER A 107 -8.87 -3.72 -6.08
N VAL A 108 -7.72 -3.31 -6.63
CA VAL A 108 -7.66 -2.15 -7.54
C VAL A 108 -8.39 -2.44 -8.85
N PRO A 109 -8.13 -3.55 -9.57
CA PRO A 109 -8.92 -3.91 -10.76
C PRO A 109 -10.42 -4.07 -10.47
N LEU A 110 -10.80 -4.71 -9.36
CA LEU A 110 -12.21 -4.84 -8.97
C LEU A 110 -12.85 -3.48 -8.68
N GLY A 111 -12.12 -2.57 -8.04
CA GLY A 111 -12.58 -1.20 -7.78
C GLY A 111 -12.76 -0.39 -9.06
N ILE A 112 -11.83 -0.50 -10.01
CA ILE A 112 -11.95 0.10 -11.36
C ILE A 112 -13.17 -0.46 -12.09
N TRP A 113 -13.39 -1.77 -12.01
CA TRP A 113 -14.51 -2.42 -12.68
C TRP A 113 -15.86 -2.00 -12.06
N SER A 114 -15.93 -1.97 -10.73
CA SER A 114 -17.09 -1.47 -9.96
C SER A 114 -17.41 -0.01 -10.30
N ALA A 115 -16.38 0.84 -10.45
CA ALA A 115 -16.55 2.25 -10.78
C ALA A 115 -17.23 2.46 -12.14
N ARG A 116 -17.00 1.55 -13.10
CA ARG A 116 -17.44 1.69 -14.49
C ARG A 116 -18.72 0.92 -14.82
N ASN A 117 -19.14 -0.01 -13.97
CA ASN A 117 -20.29 -0.87 -14.24
C ASN A 117 -21.24 -0.91 -13.03
N ALA A 118 -22.44 -0.34 -13.20
CA ALA A 118 -23.45 -0.27 -12.16
C ALA A 118 -23.93 -1.64 -11.67
N THR A 119 -23.99 -2.64 -12.55
CA THR A 119 -24.37 -4.02 -12.20
C THR A 119 -23.29 -4.68 -11.34
N VAL A 120 -22.02 -4.55 -11.75
CA VAL A 120 -20.88 -5.06 -10.96
C VAL A 120 -20.86 -4.45 -9.58
N ARG A 121 -21.08 -3.13 -9.49
CA ARG A 121 -21.19 -2.42 -8.21
C ARG A 121 -22.34 -2.93 -7.35
N ALA A 122 -23.52 -3.13 -7.94
CA ALA A 122 -24.70 -3.63 -7.22
C ALA A 122 -24.48 -5.04 -6.63
N ILE A 123 -23.69 -5.87 -7.32
CA ILE A 123 -23.32 -7.22 -6.86
C ILE A 123 -22.18 -7.18 -5.84
N LEU A 124 -21.12 -6.41 -6.11
CA LEU A 124 -19.94 -6.36 -5.25
C LEU A 124 -20.25 -5.71 -3.90
N LYS A 125 -21.08 -4.67 -3.85
CA LYS A 125 -21.37 -3.95 -2.60
C LYS A 125 -21.81 -4.88 -1.44
N PRO A 126 -22.85 -5.73 -1.57
CA PRO A 126 -23.24 -6.65 -0.49
C PRO A 126 -22.17 -7.70 -0.19
N VAL A 127 -21.41 -8.16 -1.17
CA VAL A 127 -20.29 -9.10 -0.95
C VAL A 127 -19.21 -8.44 -0.09
N LEU A 128 -18.83 -7.20 -0.40
CA LEU A 128 -17.87 -6.44 0.39
C LEU A 128 -18.40 -6.07 1.78
N ASP A 129 -19.70 -5.79 1.92
CA ASP A 129 -20.36 -5.55 3.21
C ASP A 129 -20.31 -6.82 4.08
N LEU A 130 -20.59 -7.99 3.50
CA LEU A 130 -20.45 -9.27 4.19
C LEU A 130 -18.98 -9.51 4.57
N MET A 131 -18.05 -9.25 3.65
CA MET A 131 -16.62 -9.40 3.90
C MET A 131 -16.10 -8.51 5.04
N GLN A 132 -16.67 -7.32 5.19
CA GLN A 132 -16.21 -6.40 6.24
C GLN A 132 -16.86 -6.64 7.60
N THR A 133 -18.00 -7.33 7.64
CA THR A 133 -18.78 -7.55 8.86
C THR A 133 -18.53 -8.92 9.51
N MET A 134 -18.06 -9.92 8.75
CA MET A 134 -17.71 -11.21 9.32
C MET A 134 -16.48 -11.09 10.24
N PRO A 135 -16.50 -11.72 11.43
CA PRO A 135 -15.34 -11.75 12.31
C PRO A 135 -14.13 -12.42 11.66
N ALA A 136 -12.93 -11.96 12.01
CA ALA A 136 -11.66 -12.43 11.44
C ALA A 136 -11.50 -13.97 11.47
N PHE A 137 -11.86 -14.61 12.57
CA PHE A 137 -11.73 -16.07 12.74
C PHE A 137 -12.68 -16.88 11.85
N VAL A 138 -13.78 -16.29 11.38
CA VAL A 138 -14.70 -16.96 10.45
C VAL A 138 -14.01 -17.21 9.10
N TYR A 139 -13.12 -16.31 8.67
CA TYR A 139 -12.32 -16.48 7.44
C TYR A 139 -11.33 -17.64 7.50
N LEU A 140 -10.90 -18.01 8.70
CA LEU A 140 -9.92 -19.05 8.90
C LEU A 140 -10.54 -20.44 8.69
N ILE A 141 -11.83 -20.61 9.00
CA ILE A 141 -12.52 -21.91 8.89
C ILE A 141 -12.40 -22.51 7.48
N PRO A 142 -12.92 -21.85 6.41
CA PRO A 142 -12.79 -22.41 5.07
C PRO A 142 -11.33 -22.46 4.60
N ALA A 143 -10.51 -21.49 4.99
CA ALA A 143 -9.10 -21.46 4.59
C ALA A 143 -8.32 -22.67 5.13
N ILE A 144 -8.51 -23.03 6.40
CA ILE A 144 -7.91 -24.24 6.99
C ILE A 144 -8.47 -25.49 6.31
N THR A 145 -9.77 -25.55 6.04
CA THR A 145 -10.37 -26.72 5.38
C THR A 145 -9.78 -26.98 4.00
N PHE A 146 -9.47 -25.93 3.23
CA PHE A 146 -8.87 -26.07 1.91
C PHE A 146 -7.35 -26.27 1.94
N PHE A 147 -6.63 -25.60 2.83
CA PHE A 147 -5.16 -25.49 2.75
C PHE A 147 -4.40 -26.13 3.92
N SER A 148 -5.12 -26.72 4.87
CA SER A 148 -4.60 -27.17 6.17
C SER A 148 -3.96 -26.03 6.98
N ILE A 149 -3.57 -26.33 8.22
CA ILE A 149 -2.89 -25.38 9.13
C ILE A 149 -1.55 -24.93 8.52
N GLY A 150 -1.23 -23.64 8.62
CA GLY A 150 0.05 -23.08 8.18
C GLY A 150 -0.04 -21.65 7.63
N VAL A 151 0.96 -21.27 6.85
CA VAL A 151 1.07 -19.92 6.26
C VAL A 151 0.03 -19.63 5.18
N VAL A 152 -0.36 -20.64 4.39
CA VAL A 152 -1.30 -20.50 3.27
C VAL A 152 -2.68 -20.02 3.72
N PRO A 153 -3.37 -20.67 4.67
CA PRO A 153 -4.66 -20.17 5.13
C PRO A 153 -4.53 -18.76 5.73
N GLY A 154 -3.40 -18.47 6.42
CA GLY A 154 -3.10 -17.16 6.97
C GLY A 154 -3.07 -16.06 5.91
N VAL A 155 -2.37 -16.29 4.78
CA VAL A 155 -2.32 -15.35 3.66
C VAL A 155 -3.69 -15.20 2.99
N VAL A 156 -4.38 -16.32 2.72
CA VAL A 156 -5.68 -16.30 2.03
C VAL A 156 -6.71 -15.52 2.86
N SER A 157 -6.82 -15.80 4.16
CA SER A 157 -7.73 -15.06 5.04
C SER A 157 -7.32 -13.60 5.17
N THR A 158 -6.02 -13.29 5.23
CA THR A 158 -5.49 -11.92 5.22
C THR A 158 -5.91 -11.16 3.96
N VAL A 159 -5.78 -11.78 2.79
CA VAL A 159 -6.21 -11.19 1.51
C VAL A 159 -7.71 -10.90 1.57
N ILE A 160 -8.53 -11.90 1.86
CA ILE A 160 -10.00 -11.75 1.88
C ILE A 160 -10.43 -10.64 2.84
N PHE A 161 -9.84 -10.60 4.03
CA PHE A 161 -10.16 -9.61 5.05
C PHE A 161 -9.73 -8.18 4.66
N ALA A 162 -8.60 -8.03 3.98
CA ALA A 162 -8.05 -6.73 3.61
C ALA A 162 -8.59 -6.16 2.29
N LEU A 163 -9.22 -6.98 1.44
CA LEU A 163 -9.76 -6.56 0.13
C LEU A 163 -10.78 -5.40 0.16
N PRO A 164 -11.77 -5.35 1.07
CA PRO A 164 -12.89 -4.41 0.98
C PRO A 164 -12.52 -2.92 0.89
N PRO A 165 -11.65 -2.35 1.76
CA PRO A 165 -11.30 -0.94 1.65
C PRO A 165 -10.56 -0.61 0.35
N GLY A 166 -9.72 -1.52 -0.16
CA GLY A 166 -9.01 -1.32 -1.43
C GLY A 166 -9.97 -1.18 -2.61
N VAL A 167 -11.00 -2.04 -2.68
CA VAL A 167 -12.03 -1.98 -3.72
C VAL A 167 -12.85 -0.70 -3.60
N ARG A 168 -13.33 -0.39 -2.38
CA ARG A 168 -14.20 0.76 -2.13
C ARG A 168 -13.53 2.09 -2.40
N LEU A 169 -12.30 2.28 -1.92
CA LEU A 169 -11.57 3.54 -2.09
C LEU A 169 -11.10 3.71 -3.53
N THR A 170 -10.81 2.62 -4.24
CA THR A 170 -10.57 2.69 -5.69
C THR A 170 -11.84 3.08 -6.45
N GLU A 171 -12.99 2.46 -6.14
CA GLU A 171 -14.27 2.83 -6.75
C GLU A 171 -14.61 4.31 -6.50
N LEU A 172 -14.53 4.73 -5.23
CA LEU A 172 -14.81 6.10 -4.81
C LEU A 172 -13.87 7.09 -5.48
N GLY A 173 -12.57 6.79 -5.55
CA GLY A 173 -11.58 7.65 -6.19
C GLY A 173 -11.91 7.91 -7.65
N ILE A 174 -12.26 6.88 -8.42
CA ILE A 174 -12.55 7.00 -9.85
C ILE A 174 -13.87 7.71 -10.10
N ARG A 175 -14.90 7.41 -9.29
CA ARG A 175 -16.22 8.04 -9.42
C ARG A 175 -16.28 9.46 -8.85
N GLY A 176 -15.37 9.80 -7.95
CA GLY A 176 -15.23 11.14 -7.37
C GLY A 176 -14.48 12.12 -8.26
N VAL A 177 -13.99 11.69 -9.43
CA VAL A 177 -13.40 12.58 -10.44
C VAL A 177 -14.51 13.46 -11.02
N ASP A 178 -14.24 14.76 -11.06
CA ASP A 178 -15.16 15.77 -11.57
C ASP A 178 -15.64 15.45 -13.00
N SER A 179 -16.96 15.58 -13.21
CA SER A 179 -17.59 15.23 -14.48
C SER A 179 -17.21 16.20 -15.59
N GLU A 180 -17.00 17.49 -15.30
CA GLU A 180 -16.60 18.47 -16.32
C GLU A 180 -15.24 18.10 -16.91
N THR A 181 -14.31 17.63 -16.07
CA THR A 181 -13.00 17.15 -16.52
C THR A 181 -13.11 15.92 -17.42
N VAL A 182 -14.05 15.02 -17.14
CA VAL A 182 -14.32 13.82 -17.95
C VAL A 182 -15.00 14.19 -19.28
N GLU A 183 -15.98 15.09 -19.24
CA GLU A 183 -16.69 15.61 -20.42
C GLU A 183 -15.77 16.40 -21.34
N ALA A 184 -14.83 17.17 -20.80
CA ALA A 184 -13.78 17.82 -21.58
C ALA A 184 -12.92 16.80 -22.33
N GLY A 185 -12.52 15.70 -21.67
CA GLY A 185 -11.82 14.59 -22.33
C GLY A 185 -12.61 14.02 -23.52
N HIS A 186 -13.91 13.83 -23.35
CA HIS A 186 -14.80 13.40 -24.44
C HIS A 186 -14.89 14.43 -25.57
N ALA A 187 -14.99 15.73 -25.25
CA ALA A 187 -15.03 16.81 -26.23
C ALA A 187 -13.75 16.91 -27.09
N PHE A 188 -12.59 16.54 -26.53
CA PHE A 188 -11.33 16.41 -27.26
C PHE A 188 -11.14 15.07 -27.99
N GLY A 189 -12.18 14.22 -28.05
CA GLY A 189 -12.16 12.95 -28.79
C GLY A 189 -11.42 11.81 -28.08
N ALA A 190 -11.16 11.92 -26.77
CA ALA A 190 -10.53 10.84 -26.02
C ALA A 190 -11.47 9.64 -25.84
N THR A 191 -10.96 8.44 -26.12
CA THR A 191 -11.67 7.19 -25.86
C THR A 191 -11.84 6.95 -24.35
N PRO A 192 -12.83 6.15 -23.91
CA PRO A 192 -13.01 5.85 -22.49
C PRO A 192 -11.78 5.23 -21.81
N ALA A 193 -10.94 4.54 -22.58
CA ALA A 193 -9.69 3.96 -22.08
C ALA A 193 -8.58 5.02 -21.91
N GLN A 194 -8.56 6.05 -22.76
CA GLN A 194 -7.67 7.21 -22.63
C GLN A 194 -8.13 8.12 -21.49
N ILE A 195 -9.43 8.35 -21.31
CA ILE A 195 -9.98 9.11 -20.18
C ILE A 195 -9.66 8.42 -18.86
N LEU A 196 -9.87 7.10 -18.78
CA LEU A 196 -9.54 6.36 -17.55
C LEU A 196 -8.05 6.49 -17.19
N ARG A 197 -7.14 6.26 -18.15
CA ARG A 197 -5.70 6.26 -17.88
C ARG A 197 -5.08 7.65 -17.76
N GLY A 198 -5.59 8.61 -18.51
CA GLY A 198 -5.03 9.96 -18.63
C GLY A 198 -5.66 10.98 -17.70
N ILE A 199 -6.89 10.75 -17.23
CA ILE A 199 -7.65 11.71 -16.39
C ILE A 199 -8.03 11.04 -15.07
N GLN A 200 -8.85 9.98 -15.13
CA GLN A 200 -9.46 9.45 -13.90
C GLN A 200 -8.45 8.79 -12.97
N LEU A 201 -7.58 7.92 -13.46
CA LEU A 201 -6.58 7.23 -12.63
C LEU A 201 -5.64 8.24 -11.95
N PRO A 202 -5.00 9.19 -12.66
CA PRO A 202 -4.15 10.20 -12.03
C PRO A 202 -4.87 11.01 -10.92
N LEU A 203 -6.09 11.46 -11.17
CA LEU A 203 -6.87 12.24 -10.21
C LEU A 203 -7.38 11.38 -9.03
N ALA A 204 -7.63 10.10 -9.25
CA ALA A 204 -8.06 9.13 -8.23
C ALA A 204 -6.91 8.56 -7.39
N MET A 205 -5.64 8.73 -7.81
CA MET A 205 -4.47 8.13 -7.16
C MET A 205 -4.40 8.37 -5.64
N PRO A 206 -4.67 9.58 -5.10
CA PRO A 206 -4.62 9.81 -3.66
C PRO A 206 -5.60 8.91 -2.90
N THR A 207 -6.83 8.76 -3.40
CA THR A 207 -7.87 7.91 -2.80
C THR A 207 -7.53 6.43 -2.97
N ILE A 208 -7.01 6.01 -4.12
CA ILE A 208 -6.53 4.64 -4.33
C ILE A 208 -5.41 4.30 -3.35
N MET A 209 -4.45 5.22 -3.15
CA MET A 209 -3.35 5.04 -2.21
C MET A 209 -3.81 5.01 -0.75
N ALA A 210 -4.83 5.79 -0.39
CA ALA A 210 -5.50 5.66 0.91
C ALA A 210 -6.11 4.26 1.08
N GLY A 211 -6.71 3.71 0.00
CA GLY A 211 -7.20 2.32 -0.04
C GLY A 211 -6.11 1.29 0.19
N ILE A 212 -4.99 1.42 -0.51
CA ILE A 212 -3.83 0.54 -0.36
C ILE A 212 -3.26 0.64 1.06
N ASN A 213 -3.23 1.82 1.68
CA ASN A 213 -2.83 1.96 3.07
C ASN A 213 -3.75 1.17 4.00
N GLN A 214 -5.07 1.24 3.81
CA GLN A 214 -6.01 0.43 4.60
C GLN A 214 -5.82 -1.07 4.38
N VAL A 215 -5.55 -1.50 3.14
CA VAL A 215 -5.22 -2.91 2.85
C VAL A 215 -4.02 -3.37 3.67
N ILE A 216 -2.94 -2.57 3.73
CA ILE A 216 -1.73 -2.91 4.50
C ILE A 216 -2.01 -2.97 5.99
N MET A 217 -2.74 -1.98 6.52
CA MET A 217 -3.05 -1.91 7.96
C MET A 217 -3.92 -3.09 8.40
N LEU A 218 -4.94 -3.44 7.61
CA LEU A 218 -5.76 -4.63 7.87
C LEU A 218 -4.98 -5.92 7.67
N ALA A 219 -4.10 -5.98 6.66
CA ALA A 219 -3.29 -7.16 6.40
C ALA A 219 -2.36 -7.47 7.58
N LEU A 220 -1.73 -6.45 8.17
CA LEU A 220 -0.89 -6.62 9.36
C LEU A 220 -1.70 -7.07 10.58
N SER A 221 -2.87 -6.46 10.81
CA SER A 221 -3.77 -6.88 11.88
C SER A 221 -4.16 -8.35 11.74
N MET A 222 -4.53 -8.77 10.53
CA MET A 222 -4.92 -10.14 10.24
C MET A 222 -3.74 -11.11 10.26
N ALA A 223 -2.52 -10.68 9.95
CA ALA A 223 -1.32 -11.51 10.07
C ALA A 223 -1.05 -11.97 11.51
N VAL A 224 -1.43 -11.17 12.50
CA VAL A 224 -1.38 -11.58 13.93
C VAL A 224 -2.40 -12.69 14.18
N VAL A 225 -3.64 -12.51 13.69
CA VAL A 225 -4.71 -13.52 13.80
C VAL A 225 -4.36 -14.82 13.07
N ALA A 226 -3.66 -14.74 11.95
CA ALA A 226 -3.16 -15.90 11.21
C ALA A 226 -2.21 -16.79 12.04
N GLY A 227 -1.57 -16.25 13.08
CA GLY A 227 -0.78 -17.03 14.03
C GLY A 227 -1.58 -18.11 14.76
N ILE A 228 -2.90 -17.92 14.93
CA ILE A 228 -3.81 -18.90 15.54
C ILE A 228 -3.83 -20.21 14.71
N VAL A 229 -3.68 -20.10 13.39
CA VAL A 229 -3.77 -21.23 12.46
C VAL A 229 -2.39 -21.71 12.01
N GLY A 230 -1.36 -21.41 12.79
CA GLY A 230 -0.01 -21.93 12.58
C GLY A 230 0.79 -21.22 11.49
N ALA A 231 0.39 -20.02 11.05
CA ALA A 231 1.29 -19.17 10.28
C ALA A 231 2.46 -18.73 11.19
N ASP A 232 3.70 -18.93 10.74
CA ASP A 232 4.87 -18.49 11.50
C ASP A 232 4.98 -16.97 11.55
N GLY A 233 5.64 -16.46 12.59
CA GLY A 233 5.84 -15.04 12.82
C GLY A 233 5.33 -14.55 14.17
N LEU A 234 5.27 -13.23 14.33
CA LEU A 234 4.88 -12.55 15.57
C LEU A 234 3.48 -12.94 16.06
N GLY A 235 2.53 -13.19 15.15
CA GLY A 235 1.18 -13.62 15.52
C GLY A 235 1.17 -14.90 16.34
N LYS A 236 1.99 -15.88 15.94
CA LYS A 236 2.13 -17.16 16.65
C LYS A 236 2.73 -16.97 18.04
N GLU A 237 3.73 -16.10 18.17
CA GLU A 237 4.34 -15.75 19.45
C GLU A 237 3.35 -15.08 20.41
N VAL A 238 2.53 -14.15 19.89
CA VAL A 238 1.46 -13.49 20.66
C VAL A 238 0.45 -14.52 21.13
N VAL A 239 -0.04 -15.39 20.24
CA VAL A 239 -1.01 -16.44 20.61
C VAL A 239 -0.41 -17.38 21.66
N GLN A 240 0.82 -17.84 21.47
CA GLN A 240 1.50 -18.69 22.44
C GLN A 240 1.65 -18.00 23.80
N SER A 241 2.00 -16.71 23.82
CA SER A 241 2.17 -15.95 25.07
C SER A 241 0.88 -15.88 25.89
N ILE A 242 -0.27 -15.80 25.23
CA ILE A 242 -1.59 -15.85 25.87
C ILE A 242 -1.86 -17.26 26.40
N SER A 243 -1.64 -18.28 25.58
CA SER A 243 -1.88 -19.68 25.99
C SER A 243 -1.00 -20.14 27.15
N THR A 244 0.22 -19.62 27.26
CA THR A 244 1.16 -19.97 28.35
C THR A 244 1.22 -18.92 29.46
N LEU A 245 0.38 -17.88 29.42
CA LEU A 245 0.40 -16.73 30.34
C LEU A 245 1.80 -16.09 30.50
N ASN A 246 2.60 -16.08 29.43
CA ASN A 246 3.95 -15.52 29.42
C ASN A 246 3.89 -14.04 29.01
N LEU A 247 3.67 -13.16 29.99
CA LEU A 247 3.57 -11.73 29.78
C LEU A 247 4.83 -11.12 29.12
N PRO A 248 6.07 -11.40 29.57
CA PRO A 248 7.27 -10.87 28.92
C PRO A 248 7.32 -11.13 27.41
N LYS A 249 7.12 -12.40 27.01
CA LYS A 249 7.09 -12.81 25.60
C LYS A 249 5.98 -12.10 24.83
N GLY A 250 4.81 -11.95 25.44
CA GLY A 250 3.67 -11.25 24.83
C GLY A 250 3.94 -9.77 24.59
N VAL A 251 4.62 -9.10 25.52
CA VAL A 251 5.01 -7.68 25.38
C VAL A 251 6.07 -7.51 24.29
N GLU A 252 7.09 -8.36 24.24
CA GLU A 252 8.15 -8.32 23.22
C GLU A 252 7.58 -8.54 21.80
N ALA A 253 6.73 -9.56 21.64
CA ALA A 253 6.08 -9.85 20.36
C ALA A 253 5.10 -8.73 19.96
N GLY A 254 4.28 -8.24 20.89
CA GLY A 254 3.34 -7.15 20.67
C GLY A 254 4.03 -5.84 20.28
N LEU A 255 5.12 -5.47 20.97
CA LEU A 255 5.91 -4.29 20.64
C LEU A 255 6.54 -4.41 19.25
N SER A 256 7.01 -5.60 18.89
CA SER A 256 7.54 -5.88 17.55
C SER A 256 6.47 -5.71 16.46
N VAL A 257 5.24 -6.14 16.71
CA VAL A 257 4.10 -5.91 15.79
C VAL A 257 3.86 -4.41 15.61
N VAL A 258 3.86 -3.64 16.70
CA VAL A 258 3.66 -2.18 16.66
C VAL A 258 4.78 -1.50 15.86
N ILE A 259 6.04 -1.90 16.04
CA ILE A 259 7.17 -1.36 15.27
C ILE A 259 7.00 -1.62 13.78
N LEU A 260 6.61 -2.84 13.38
CA LEU A 260 6.30 -3.15 11.98
C LEU A 260 5.09 -2.34 11.47
N ALA A 261 4.06 -2.17 12.28
CA ALA A 261 2.88 -1.36 11.93
C ALA A 261 3.25 0.08 11.62
N VAL A 262 4.02 0.70 12.52
CA VAL A 262 4.50 2.07 12.33
C VAL A 262 5.39 2.14 11.09
N TYR A 263 6.29 1.18 10.88
CA TYR A 263 7.13 1.17 9.69
C TYR A 263 6.31 1.12 8.39
N LEU A 264 5.35 0.20 8.29
CA LEU A 264 4.51 0.01 7.11
C LEU A 264 3.54 1.19 6.87
N ASP A 265 2.89 1.71 7.91
CA ASP A 265 2.03 2.90 7.84
C ASP A 265 2.82 4.09 7.28
N ARG A 266 4.00 4.36 7.86
CA ARG A 266 4.80 5.53 7.50
C ARG A 266 5.36 5.44 6.08
N LEU A 267 5.75 4.26 5.62
CA LEU A 267 6.17 4.04 4.24
C LEU A 267 5.02 4.24 3.27
N THR A 268 3.84 3.70 3.56
CA THR A 268 2.72 3.74 2.61
C THR A 268 2.08 5.12 2.55
N ALA A 269 1.88 5.78 3.69
CA ALA A 269 1.32 7.13 3.74
C ALA A 269 2.14 8.13 2.90
N ALA A 270 3.47 7.96 2.85
CA ALA A 270 4.33 8.82 2.07
C ALA A 270 4.34 8.49 0.55
N LEU A 271 3.83 7.32 0.13
CA LEU A 271 3.58 7.06 -1.31
C LEU A 271 2.30 7.73 -1.81
N GLY A 272 1.32 7.97 -0.93
CA GLY A 272 0.01 8.56 -1.27
C GLY A 272 -0.02 10.09 -1.43
N SER A 273 0.94 10.81 -0.83
CA SER A 273 1.02 12.27 -0.89
C SER A 273 2.41 12.78 -1.34
N PRO A 274 2.80 12.59 -2.62
CA PRO A 274 4.13 13.00 -3.11
C PRO A 274 4.38 14.52 -3.10
N ALA A 275 3.31 15.33 -3.15
CA ALA A 275 3.39 16.78 -3.37
C ALA A 275 3.94 17.59 -2.18
N GLU A 276 3.94 17.06 -0.95
CA GLU A 276 4.38 17.78 0.26
C GLU A 276 5.80 17.43 0.74
N GLN A 277 6.56 16.62 0.00
CA GLN A 277 7.80 16.02 0.51
C GLN A 277 9.08 16.79 0.15
N THR A 278 9.27 17.94 0.79
CA THR A 278 10.46 18.80 0.61
C THR A 278 11.75 18.19 1.19
N SER A 279 11.66 17.16 2.06
CA SER A 279 12.79 16.56 2.79
C SER A 279 13.19 15.14 2.35
N SER A 280 12.53 14.57 1.34
CA SER A 280 12.87 13.25 0.80
C SER A 280 14.11 13.33 -0.11
N LEU A 281 14.84 12.22 -0.27
CA LEU A 281 15.98 12.14 -1.20
C LEU A 281 15.60 12.58 -2.63
N ARG A 282 14.37 12.27 -3.07
CA ARG A 282 13.81 12.71 -4.35
C ARG A 282 13.63 14.22 -4.41
N GLY A 283 13.17 14.86 -3.34
CA GLY A 283 13.10 16.32 -3.23
C GLY A 283 14.49 16.98 -3.27
N MET A 284 15.48 16.39 -2.60
CA MET A 284 16.87 16.88 -2.61
C MET A 284 17.55 16.75 -3.98
N LEU A 285 17.35 15.62 -4.66
CA LEU A 285 17.86 15.37 -6.02
C LEU A 285 17.19 16.27 -7.07
N GLY A 286 15.87 16.50 -6.96
CA GLY A 286 15.14 17.45 -7.80
C GLY A 286 15.65 18.89 -7.66
N ARG A 287 16.01 19.29 -6.43
CA ARG A 287 16.54 20.63 -6.14
C ARG A 287 17.97 20.83 -6.67
N ARG A 288 18.81 19.80 -6.67
CA ARG A 288 20.13 19.84 -7.33
C ARG A 288 20.02 19.97 -8.85
N ARG A 289 18.98 19.39 -9.45
CA ARG A 289 18.71 19.55 -10.89
C ARG A 289 18.14 20.94 -11.22
N ALA A 290 17.24 21.47 -10.40
CA ALA A 290 16.69 22.82 -10.57
C ALA A 290 17.70 23.94 -10.25
N GLY A 291 18.66 23.71 -9.34
CA GLY A 291 19.74 24.65 -9.04
C GLY A 291 20.81 24.78 -10.14
N SER A 292 20.78 23.92 -11.17
CA SER A 292 21.67 24.00 -12.32
C SER A 292 21.12 24.86 -13.47
N SER A 293 19.86 25.29 -13.42
CA SER A 293 19.22 26.09 -14.49
C SER A 293 18.99 27.56 -14.15
N THR A 294 19.48 28.04 -13.00
CA THR A 294 19.45 29.48 -12.70
C THR A 294 20.65 30.16 -13.36
N VAL A 295 20.44 30.70 -14.57
CA VAL A 295 21.26 31.78 -15.12
C VAL A 295 21.36 32.88 -14.05
N PRO A 296 22.56 33.37 -13.69
CA PRO A 296 22.68 34.31 -12.59
C PRO A 296 21.97 35.62 -12.96
N ALA A 297 20.98 36.00 -12.15
CA ALA A 297 20.18 37.23 -12.22
C ALA A 297 21.00 38.53 -12.16
N LYS A 298 22.34 38.44 -12.12
CA LYS A 298 23.27 39.57 -12.17
C LYS A 298 23.51 40.08 -13.59
N ALA A 299 23.30 39.26 -14.63
CA ALA A 299 23.52 39.68 -16.02
C ALA A 299 22.39 40.57 -16.57
N SER A 300 21.14 40.35 -16.12
CA SER A 300 19.98 41.15 -16.56
C SER A 300 19.96 42.56 -15.96
N THR A 301 20.48 42.74 -14.74
CA THR A 301 20.53 44.06 -14.10
C THR A 301 21.60 44.97 -14.70
N VAL A 302 22.75 44.41 -15.11
CA VAL A 302 23.82 45.18 -15.77
C VAL A 302 23.38 45.63 -17.17
N ALA A 303 22.75 44.75 -17.95
CA ALA A 303 22.23 45.08 -19.28
C ALA A 303 21.10 46.14 -19.24
N ALA A 304 20.23 46.10 -18.22
CA ALA A 304 19.20 47.12 -18.04
C ALA A 304 19.79 48.49 -17.66
N THR A 305 20.85 48.52 -16.85
CA THR A 305 21.52 49.76 -16.43
C THR A 305 22.31 50.40 -17.57
N GLU A 306 22.89 49.60 -18.48
CA GLU A 306 23.58 50.09 -19.68
C GLU A 306 22.60 50.68 -20.72
N ALA A 307 21.47 50.00 -20.96
CA ALA A 307 20.45 50.47 -21.91
C ALA A 307 19.79 51.79 -21.46
N GLU A 308 19.69 52.04 -20.15
CA GLU A 308 19.15 53.29 -19.60
C GLU A 308 20.16 54.44 -19.70
N ARG A 309 21.46 54.16 -19.59
CA ARG A 309 22.53 55.17 -19.81
C ARG A 309 22.66 55.59 -21.27
N GLU A 310 22.42 54.69 -22.22
CA GLU A 310 22.49 55.00 -23.65
C GLU A 310 21.32 55.90 -24.12
N LYS A 311 20.13 55.73 -23.54
CA LYS A 311 18.95 56.58 -23.84
C LYS A 311 19.02 57.99 -23.25
N ALA A 312 19.83 58.21 -22.23
CA ALA A 312 19.92 59.50 -21.53
C ALA A 312 20.90 60.50 -22.16
N SER A 313 21.59 60.15 -23.25
CA SER A 313 22.55 61.05 -23.92
C SER A 313 21.83 62.04 -24.86
N PRO A 314 21.84 63.37 -24.58
CA PRO A 314 21.08 64.35 -25.37
C PRO A 314 21.75 64.62 -26.73
N ARG A 315 21.08 64.22 -27.83
CA ARG A 315 21.44 64.66 -29.18
C ARG A 315 21.10 66.15 -29.34
N ARG A 316 22.11 67.00 -29.55
CA ARG A 316 21.94 68.43 -29.86
C ARG A 316 21.15 68.59 -31.16
N ALA A 317 20.09 69.41 -31.13
CA ALA A 317 19.31 69.78 -32.30
C ALA A 317 20.10 70.77 -33.18
N PRO A 318 20.04 70.66 -34.53
CA PRO A 318 20.64 71.62 -35.43
C PRO A 318 19.81 72.91 -35.50
N ILE A 319 20.48 74.06 -35.38
CA ILE A 319 19.90 75.38 -35.60
C ILE A 319 19.80 75.57 -37.13
N SER A 320 18.58 75.73 -37.65
CA SER A 320 18.33 76.10 -39.04
C SER A 320 17.83 77.54 -39.09
N THR A 321 18.72 78.45 -39.46
CA THR A 321 18.40 79.82 -39.90
C THR A 321 17.71 79.77 -41.27
N GLY A 322 16.58 80.45 -41.43
CA GLY A 322 15.91 80.59 -42.73
C GLY A 322 16.55 81.65 -43.61
N VAL A 323 16.48 81.44 -44.94
CA VAL A 323 15.90 82.30 -45.99
C VAL A 323 15.54 81.39 -47.15
#